data_AF-A0A962UJ06-F1
#
_entry.id   AF-A0A962UJ06-F1
#
_cell.length_a   1.000
_cell.length_b   1.000
_cell.length_c   1.000
_cell.angle_alpha   90.00
_cell.angle_beta   90.00
_cell.angle_gamma   90.00
#
_symmetry.space_group_name_H-M   'P 1'
#
loop_
_entity.id
_entity.type
_entity.pdbx_description
1 polymer ?
#
loop_
_entity_poly.entity_id
_entity_poly.type
_entity_poly.pdbx_seq_one_letter_code
_entity_poly.pdbx_strand_id
1 'polypeptide(L)' 'LNSAADRILHYMETEGSDGVIILNQTRKSWAAELGLTHEVLYRTLRRLRESGDIFPDGEKIALRMPVGG' A
#
# COMPACT_ATOMS: atom_id res chain seq x y z
N LEU A 1 -13.21 8.41 5.73
CA LEU A 1 -11.99 9.18 5.41
C LEU A 1 -10.96 9.10 6.56
N ASN A 2 -10.70 7.91 7.11
CA ASN A 2 -9.68 7.69 8.18
C ASN A 2 -9.28 6.20 8.30
N SER A 3 -9.31 5.45 7.20
CA SER A 3 -8.99 4.02 7.23
C SER A 3 -7.51 3.83 6.92
N ALA A 4 -6.86 2.85 7.54
CA ALA A 4 -5.48 2.48 7.24
C ALA A 4 -5.23 2.27 5.73
N ALA A 5 -6.23 1.78 4.99
CA ALA A 5 -6.19 1.62 3.54
C ALA A 5 -5.99 2.95 2.81
N ASP A 6 -6.70 3.99 3.22
CA ASP A 6 -6.66 5.33 2.61
C ASP A 6 -5.27 5.94 2.74
N ARG A 7 -4.63 5.82 3.91
CA ARG A 7 -3.24 6.26 4.12
C ARG A 7 -2.24 5.51 3.26
N ILE A 8 -2.42 4.20 3.12
CA ILE A 8 -1.56 3.35 2.29
C ILE A 8 -1.69 3.75 0.81
N LEU A 9 -2.92 3.92 0.32
CA LEU A 9 -3.19 4.33 -1.06
C LEU A 9 -2.63 5.74 -1.31
N HIS A 10 -2.93 6.70 -0.43
CA HIS A 10 -2.42 8.06 -0.56
C HIS A 10 -0.89 8.10 -0.59
N TYR A 11 -0.22 7.34 0.28
CA TYR A 11 1.23 7.22 0.26
C TYR A 11 1.75 6.61 -1.06
N MET A 12 1.05 5.61 -1.61
CA MET A 12 1.38 5.06 -2.93
C MET A 12 1.15 6.05 -4.07
N GLU A 13 0.19 6.95 -3.96
CA GLU A 13 -0.06 8.01 -4.94
C GLU A 13 0.97 9.15 -4.86
N THR A 14 1.47 9.46 -3.65
CA THR A 14 2.46 10.53 -3.45
C THR A 14 3.90 10.06 -3.68
N GLU A 15 4.26 8.89 -3.16
CA GLU A 15 5.64 8.35 -3.20
C GLU A 15 5.83 7.30 -4.29
N GLY A 16 4.76 6.67 -4.76
CA GLY A 16 4.81 5.71 -5.86
C GLY A 16 4.89 6.40 -7.22
N SER A 17 5.36 5.66 -8.21
CA SER A 17 5.44 6.09 -9.60
C SER A 17 4.67 5.10 -10.47
N ASP A 18 3.80 5.60 -11.34
CA ASP A 18 2.97 4.77 -12.24
C ASP A 18 2.08 3.77 -11.49
N GLY A 19 1.61 4.15 -10.31
CA GLY A 19 0.84 3.26 -9.43
C GLY A 19 1.68 2.16 -8.77
N VAL A 20 3.01 2.17 -8.89
CA VAL A 20 3.89 1.21 -8.21
C VAL A 20 4.71 1.92 -7.14
N ILE A 21 4.70 1.40 -5.92
CA ILE A 21 5.62 1.83 -4.88
C ILE A 21 6.72 0.79 -4.66
N ILE A 22 7.96 1.28 -4.61
CA ILE A 22 9.12 0.49 -4.21
C ILE A 22 9.37 0.79 -2.74
N LEU A 23 9.16 -0.19 -1.88
CA LEU A 23 9.47 -0.01 -0.46
C LEU A 23 10.98 -0.10 -0.28
N ASN A 24 11.64 1.06 -0.23
CA ASN A 24 13.07 1.16 0.10
C ASN A 24 13.37 0.93 1.60
N GLN A 25 12.34 0.54 2.37
CA GLN A 25 12.40 0.33 3.80
C GLN A 25 11.59 -0.90 4.21
N THR A 26 11.85 -1.40 5.41
CA THR A 26 11.08 -2.53 5.94
C THR A 26 9.62 -2.13 6.14
N ARG A 27 8.71 -3.13 6.02
CA ARG A 27 7.28 -2.97 6.34
C ARG A 27 7.02 -2.42 7.75
N LYS A 28 8.00 -2.53 8.66
CA LYS A 28 7.95 -1.97 10.02
C LYS A 28 8.09 -0.47 10.04
N SER A 29 9.14 0.02 9.40
CA SER A 29 9.38 1.45 9.27
C SER A 29 8.23 2.11 8.52
N TRP A 30 7.76 1.47 7.45
CA TRP A 30 6.63 1.98 6.69
C TRP A 30 5.33 2.04 7.50
N ALA A 31 5.03 1.01 8.32
CA ALA A 31 3.89 1.07 9.24
C ALA A 31 4.01 2.26 10.20
N ALA A 32 5.20 2.48 10.78
CA ALA A 32 5.44 3.57 11.71
C ALA A 32 5.26 4.95 11.05
N GLU A 33 5.71 5.14 9.81
CA GLU A 33 5.51 6.38 9.05
C GLU A 33 4.05 6.67 8.74
N LEU A 34 3.28 5.63 8.41
CA LEU A 34 1.83 5.75 8.20
C LEU A 34 1.04 5.95 9.50
N GLY A 35 1.73 5.94 10.66
CA GLY A 35 1.11 5.97 11.98
C GLY A 35 0.23 4.76 12.24
N LEU A 36 0.62 3.59 11.69
CA LEU A 36 -0.09 2.32 11.79
C LEU A 36 0.74 1.31 12.58
N THR A 37 0.07 0.38 13.25
CA THR A 37 0.74 -0.80 13.78
C THR A 37 1.01 -1.80 12.67
N HIS A 38 2.00 -2.67 12.90
CA HIS A 38 2.33 -3.76 11.97
C HIS A 38 1.14 -4.65 11.63
N GLU A 39 0.32 -4.99 12.63
CA GLU A 39 -0.87 -5.82 12.43
C GLU A 39 -1.90 -5.13 11.55
N VAL A 40 -2.13 -3.83 11.77
CA VAL A 40 -3.04 -3.04 10.95
C VAL A 40 -2.53 -2.94 9.51
N LEU A 41 -1.23 -2.71 9.33
CA LEU A 41 -0.62 -2.70 8.00
C LEU A 41 -0.84 -4.06 7.30
N TYR A 42 -0.45 -5.17 7.93
CA TYR A 42 -0.60 -6.50 7.33
C TYR A 42 -2.06 -6.87 7.04
N ARG A 43 -2.99 -6.55 7.95
CA ARG A 43 -4.42 -6.78 7.76
C ARG A 43 -4.98 -5.97 6.60
N THR A 44 -4.53 -4.72 6.47
CA THR A 44 -4.97 -3.84 5.39
C THR A 44 -4.39 -4.26 4.05
N LEU A 45 -3.10 -4.57 3.99
CA LEU A 45 -2.46 -5.12 2.79
C LEU A 45 -3.10 -6.44 2.37
N ARG A 46 -3.48 -7.31 3.32
CA ARG A 46 -4.22 -8.52 3.01
C ARG A 46 -5.58 -8.20 2.39
N ARG A 47 -6.35 -7.27 2.99
CA ARG A 47 -7.66 -6.86 2.48
C ARG A 47 -7.58 -6.24 1.08
N LEU A 48 -6.59 -5.37 0.84
CA LEU A 48 -6.36 -4.75 -0.47
C LEU A 48 -5.95 -5.79 -1.52
N ARG A 49 -5.17 -6.81 -1.13
CA ARG A 49 -4.86 -7.95 -2.01
C ARG A 49 -6.09 -8.80 -2.32
N GLU A 50 -6.90 -9.10 -1.32
CA GLU A 50 -8.15 -9.88 -1.49
C GLU A 50 -9.17 -9.11 -2.34
N SER A 51 -9.16 -7.78 -2.29
CA SER A 51 -9.97 -6.89 -3.14
C SER A 51 -9.41 -6.74 -4.56
N GLY A 52 -8.15 -7.10 -4.78
CA GLY A 52 -7.46 -6.93 -6.07
C GLY A 52 -7.01 -5.49 -6.36
N ASP A 53 -6.95 -4.65 -5.32
CA ASP A 53 -6.48 -3.26 -5.41
C ASP A 53 -4.95 -3.16 -5.43
N ILE A 54 -4.25 -4.12 -4.81
CA ILE A 54 -2.78 -4.17 -4.80
C ILE A 54 -2.26 -5.57 -5.11
N PHE A 55 -1.10 -5.61 -5.76
CA PHE A 55 -0.36 -6.82 -6.08
C PHE A 55 1.05 -6.74 -5.48
N PRO A 56 1.43 -7.70 -4.61
CA PRO A 56 2.79 -7.76 -4.10
C PRO A 56 3.73 -8.28 -5.20
N ASP A 57 4.74 -7.48 -5.54
CA ASP A 57 5.85 -7.87 -6.42
C ASP A 57 7.15 -7.88 -5.61
N GLY A 58 7.33 -8.92 -4.78
CA GLY A 58 8.47 -9.04 -3.87
C GLY A 58 8.56 -7.90 -2.84
N GLU A 59 9.53 -7.00 -3.02
CA GLU A 59 9.72 -5.79 -2.21
C GLU A 59 8.89 -4.59 -2.70
N LYS A 60 8.24 -4.73 -3.85
CA LYS A 60 7.42 -3.69 -4.48
C LYS A 60 5.93 -3.99 -4.26
N ILE A 61 5.13 -2.94 -4.22
CA ILE A 61 3.68 -3.04 -4.20
C ILE A 61 3.15 -2.25 -5.39
N ALA A 62 2.47 -2.93 -6.29
CA ALA A 62 1.78 -2.29 -7.41
C ALA A 62 0.31 -2.09 -7.04
N LEU A 63 -0.19 -0.87 -7.18
CA LEU A 63 -1.61 -0.59 -7.30
C LEU A 63 -2.12 -1.20 -8.59
N ARG A 64 -3.37 -1.65 -8.57
CA ARG A 64 -4.12 -1.87 -9.80
C ARG A 64 -4.22 -0.51 -10.49
N MET A 65 -3.50 -0.35 -11.60
CA MET A 65 -3.78 0.75 -12.52
C MET A 65 -5.28 0.72 -12.84
N PRO A 66 -6.01 1.84 -12.73
CA PRO A 66 -7.34 1.89 -13.29
C PRO A 66 -7.16 1.62 -14.79
N VAL A 67 -7.55 0.43 -15.23
CA VAL A 67 -7.75 0.15 -16.65
C VAL A 67 -8.78 1.19 -17.10
N GLY A 68 -8.31 2.19 -17.83
CA GLY A 68 -9.16 3.23 -18.38
C GLY A 68 -10.30 2.58 -19.16
N GLY A 69 -11.52 3.00 -18.85
CA GLY A 69 -12.64 2.89 -19.77
C GLY A 69 -12.54 3.92 -20.90
#